data_AF-A0A355KWL4-F1
#
_entry.id   AF-A0A355KWL4-F1
#
_cell.length_a   1.000
_cell.length_b   1.000
_cell.length_c   1.000
_cell.angle_alpha   90.00
_cell.angle_beta   90.00
_cell.angle_gamma   90.00
#
_symmetry.space_group_name_H-M   'P 1'
#
loop_
_entity.id
_entity.type
_entity.pdbx_description
1 polymer ?
#
loop_
_entity_poly.entity_id
_entity_poly.type
_entity_poly.pdbx_seq_one_letter_code
_entity_poly.pdbx_strand_id
1 'polypeptide(L)'
;MKKQTMKRIFTVILAVCMLLSIAPVTMAADTADGGYQKGDIIEFGSYPQSKVTNPRIISALDGFLTDDVWVSYDYYIGTDTEYDGKMAASDYMKYADLELNGEKYRAVRFSQYRPTVTSDVSSEATSVQDNNGYELNTTYFFKYEPLTWTILDPEEGYVMSNIAIDAQA
;
A
#
# COMPACT_ATOMS: atom_id res chain seq x y z
N MET A 1 15.89 32.84 -38.76
CA MET A 1 16.54 31.64 -38.19
C MET A 1 16.20 30.43 -39.08
N LYS A 2 17.17 29.64 -39.57
CA LYS A 2 16.87 28.52 -40.50
C LYS A 2 15.99 27.48 -39.78
N LYS A 3 14.94 26.98 -40.46
CA LYS A 3 13.96 26.00 -39.92
C LYS A 3 14.60 24.77 -39.29
N GLN A 4 15.76 24.36 -39.82
CA GLN A 4 16.55 23.24 -39.32
C GLN A 4 17.28 23.55 -38.00
N THR A 5 17.66 24.81 -37.78
CA THR A 5 18.29 25.28 -36.53
C THR A 5 17.25 25.36 -35.40
N MET A 6 16.01 25.80 -35.69
CA MET A 6 14.92 25.79 -34.70
C MET A 6 14.57 24.39 -34.22
N LYS A 7 14.46 23.41 -35.15
CA LYS A 7 14.17 22.02 -34.77
C LYS A 7 15.24 21.44 -33.86
N ARG A 8 16.53 21.68 -34.18
CA ARG A 8 17.65 21.22 -33.35
C ARG A 8 17.62 21.83 -31.95
N ILE A 9 17.34 23.13 -31.84
CA ILE A 9 17.20 23.80 -30.54
C ILE A 9 16.03 23.21 -29.74
N PHE A 10 14.89 22.99 -30.37
CA PHE A 10 13.71 22.44 -29.69
C PHE A 10 13.93 21.00 -29.21
N THR A 11 14.61 20.16 -30.00
CA THR A 11 14.96 18.79 -29.61
C THR A 11 15.93 18.76 -28.43
N VAL A 12 16.91 19.66 -28.39
CA VAL A 12 17.86 19.76 -27.27
C VAL A 12 17.16 20.23 -26.01
N ILE A 13 16.27 21.23 -26.08
CA ILE A 13 15.49 21.70 -24.94
C ILE A 13 14.59 20.58 -24.39
N LEU A 14 13.89 19.86 -25.27
CA LEU A 14 13.01 18.77 -24.87
C LEU A 14 13.80 17.62 -24.20
N ALA A 15 14.98 17.28 -24.73
CA ALA A 15 15.85 16.26 -24.12
C ALA A 15 16.37 16.70 -22.74
N VAL A 16 16.71 17.98 -22.56
CA VAL A 16 17.13 18.53 -21.25
C VAL A 16 15.96 18.53 -20.27
N CYS A 17 14.75 18.88 -20.69
CA CYS A 17 13.56 18.82 -19.83
C CYS A 17 13.24 17.37 -19.41
N MET A 18 13.34 16.40 -20.31
CA MET A 18 13.15 14.98 -19.97
C MET A 18 14.24 14.46 -19.01
N LEU A 19 15.49 14.91 -19.15
CA LEU A 19 16.58 14.56 -18.23
C LEU A 19 16.41 15.19 -16.84
N LEU A 20 15.83 16.39 -16.75
CA LEU A 20 15.55 17.08 -15.48
C LEU A 20 14.32 16.50 -14.74
N SER A 21 13.40 15.83 -15.44
CA SER A 21 12.22 15.20 -14.82
C SER A 21 12.47 13.82 -14.20
N ILE A 22 13.70 13.29 -14.25
CA ILE A 22 14.08 11.99 -13.67
C ILE A 22 14.88 12.18 -12.36
N ALA A 23 15.13 13.42 -11.93
CA ALA A 23 15.69 13.64 -10.61
C ALA A 23 14.62 13.32 -9.56
N PRO A 24 14.87 12.39 -8.61
CA PRO A 24 13.99 12.28 -7.45
C PRO A 24 13.97 13.64 -6.77
N VAL A 25 12.77 14.15 -6.48
CA VAL A 25 12.61 15.30 -5.59
C VAL A 25 13.00 14.80 -4.21
N THR A 26 14.29 14.79 -3.91
CA THR A 26 14.76 14.65 -2.54
C THR A 26 14.35 15.93 -1.84
N MET A 27 13.25 15.88 -1.08
CA MET A 27 12.97 16.92 -0.09
C MET A 27 14.16 16.91 0.87
N ALA A 28 15.04 17.90 0.74
CA ALA A 28 16.02 18.15 1.77
C ALA A 28 15.23 18.47 3.05
N ALA A 29 15.34 17.60 4.04
CA ALA A 29 14.82 17.88 5.37
C ALA A 29 15.50 19.17 5.85
N ASP A 30 14.70 20.19 6.09
CA ASP A 30 15.14 21.43 6.73
C ASP A 30 15.61 21.06 8.14
N THR A 31 16.92 20.87 8.34
CA THR A 31 17.48 20.66 9.67
C THR A 31 17.61 22.02 10.34
N ALA A 32 16.46 22.64 10.65
CA ALA A 32 16.41 23.65 11.68
C ALA A 32 16.73 22.94 13.00
N ASP A 33 17.80 23.39 13.66
CA ASP A 33 18.46 22.90 14.88
C ASP A 33 17.56 22.90 16.15
N GLY A 34 16.24 22.86 15.99
CA GLY A 34 15.24 23.01 17.06
C GLY A 34 14.62 21.70 17.55
N GLY A 35 15.17 20.54 17.17
CA GLY A 35 14.56 19.24 17.46
C GLY A 35 13.12 19.12 16.91
N TYR A 36 12.48 17.99 17.20
CA TYR A 36 11.06 17.84 16.92
C TYR A 36 10.22 18.45 18.03
N GLN A 37 9.17 19.16 17.65
CA GLN A 37 8.22 19.79 18.57
C GLN A 37 6.88 19.06 18.56
N LYS A 38 6.16 19.14 19.67
CA LYS A 38 4.78 18.67 19.73
C LYS A 38 3.93 19.38 18.67
N GLY A 39 3.25 18.61 17.84
CA GLY A 39 2.43 19.09 16.73
C GLY A 39 3.13 19.05 15.37
N ASP A 40 4.44 18.83 15.31
CA ASP A 40 5.15 18.62 14.05
C ASP A 40 4.60 17.41 13.31
N ILE A 41 4.62 17.49 11.98
CA ILE A 41 4.29 16.38 11.09
C ILE A 41 5.58 15.88 10.46
N ILE A 42 5.85 14.58 10.63
CA ILE A 42 6.99 13.90 10.04
C ILE A 42 6.53 12.81 9.07
N GLU A 43 7.33 12.55 8.05
CA GLU A 43 7.15 11.40 7.15
C GLU A 43 8.08 10.27 7.60
N PHE A 44 7.51 9.10 7.89
CA PHE A 44 8.30 7.92 8.27
C PHE A 44 7.56 6.63 7.92
N GLY A 45 8.21 5.76 7.16
CA GLY A 45 7.62 4.50 6.70
C GLY A 45 6.59 4.69 5.59
N SER A 46 6.02 3.57 5.13
CA SER A 46 4.97 3.55 4.11
C SER A 46 4.03 2.39 4.35
N TYR A 47 2.80 2.50 3.84
CA TYR A 47 1.76 1.49 4.02
C TYR A 47 0.98 1.28 2.70
N PRO A 48 0.55 0.05 2.37
CA PRO A 48 -0.28 -0.17 1.19
C PRO A 48 -1.67 0.43 1.41
N GLN A 49 -1.99 1.48 0.65
CA GLN A 49 -3.19 2.29 0.88
C GLN A 49 -4.10 2.31 -0.34
N SER A 50 -3.66 2.92 -1.44
CA SER A 50 -4.51 3.14 -2.59
C SER A 50 -4.61 1.89 -3.47
N LYS A 51 -5.85 1.47 -3.78
CA LYS A 51 -6.11 0.39 -4.74
C LYS A 51 -5.64 0.81 -6.13
N VAL A 52 -4.77 0.01 -6.74
CA VAL A 52 -4.33 0.21 -8.12
C VAL A 52 -5.47 -0.14 -9.05
N THR A 53 -5.87 0.80 -9.91
CA THR A 53 -6.96 0.63 -10.89
C THR A 53 -6.48 0.67 -12.33
N ASN A 54 -5.22 1.08 -12.58
CA ASN A 54 -4.67 1.17 -13.91
C ASN A 54 -4.35 -0.25 -14.45
N PRO A 55 -5.03 -0.70 -15.53
CA PRO A 55 -4.89 -2.06 -16.03
C PRO A 55 -3.48 -2.39 -16.53
N ARG A 56 -2.70 -1.40 -16.97
CA ARG A 56 -1.30 -1.63 -17.38
C ARG A 56 -0.39 -1.93 -16.20
N ILE A 57 -0.61 -1.26 -15.06
CA ILE A 57 0.16 -1.50 -13.84
C ILE A 57 -0.25 -2.86 -13.25
N ILE A 58 -1.55 -3.14 -13.20
CA ILE A 58 -2.09 -4.44 -12.76
C ILE A 58 -1.47 -5.57 -13.57
N SER A 59 -1.51 -5.51 -14.91
CA SER A 59 -0.95 -6.58 -15.75
C SER A 59 0.56 -6.76 -15.56
N ALA A 60 1.31 -5.69 -15.30
CA ALA A 60 2.74 -5.80 -15.03
C ALA A 60 3.01 -6.45 -13.67
N LEU A 61 2.26 -6.06 -12.64
CA LEU A 61 2.38 -6.63 -11.29
C LEU A 61 1.97 -8.11 -11.25
N ASP A 62 0.90 -8.47 -11.95
CA ASP A 62 0.40 -9.84 -12.07
C ASP A 62 1.47 -10.77 -12.67
N GLY A 63 2.28 -10.26 -13.62
CA GLY A 63 3.39 -11.01 -14.20
C GLY A 63 4.53 -11.35 -13.23
N PHE A 64 4.58 -10.77 -12.04
CA PHE A 64 5.54 -11.13 -10.98
C PHE A 64 5.01 -12.20 -10.02
N LEU A 65 3.72 -12.53 -10.07
CA LEU A 65 3.11 -13.45 -9.11
C LEU A 65 3.40 -14.90 -9.49
N THR A 66 4.04 -15.61 -8.57
CA THR A 66 4.24 -17.07 -8.59
C THR A 66 3.64 -17.69 -7.33
N ASP A 67 3.50 -19.01 -7.26
CA ASP A 67 2.85 -19.65 -6.10
C ASP A 67 3.64 -19.47 -4.80
N ASP A 68 4.96 -19.27 -4.89
CA ASP A 68 5.89 -19.16 -3.76
C ASP A 68 6.03 -17.75 -3.16
N VAL A 69 5.55 -16.70 -3.83
CA VAL A 69 5.63 -15.32 -3.29
C VAL A 69 4.55 -15.00 -2.27
N TRP A 70 3.51 -15.86 -2.16
CA TRP A 70 2.38 -15.62 -1.29
C TRP A 70 2.70 -15.94 0.16
N VAL A 71 2.52 -14.95 1.01
CA VAL A 71 2.60 -15.06 2.46
C VAL A 71 1.18 -15.07 3.02
N SER A 72 0.88 -16.04 3.88
CA SER A 72 -0.40 -16.05 4.61
C SER A 72 -0.42 -14.93 5.63
N TYR A 73 -1.57 -14.26 5.77
CA TYR A 73 -1.81 -13.38 6.91
C TYR A 73 -1.99 -14.14 8.23
N ASP A 74 -2.17 -15.47 8.18
CA ASP A 74 -2.45 -16.33 9.33
C ASP A 74 -3.66 -15.86 10.15
N TYR A 75 -4.64 -15.26 9.45
CA TYR A 75 -5.84 -14.74 10.09
C TYR A 75 -6.72 -15.87 10.59
N TYR A 76 -7.27 -15.65 11.78
CA TYR A 76 -8.23 -16.54 12.40
C TYR A 76 -9.60 -16.38 11.77
N ILE A 77 -10.32 -17.49 11.65
CA ILE A 77 -11.70 -17.52 11.21
C ILE A 77 -12.49 -18.58 12.00
N GLY A 78 -13.77 -18.32 12.26
CA GLY A 78 -14.67 -19.24 12.94
C GLY A 78 -14.85 -20.52 12.16
N THR A 79 -14.96 -21.64 12.88
CA THR A 79 -14.98 -22.97 12.24
C THR A 79 -16.37 -23.36 11.77
N ASP A 80 -17.38 -23.31 12.66
CA ASP A 80 -18.71 -23.86 12.37
C ASP A 80 -19.87 -23.18 13.12
N THR A 81 -19.70 -22.81 14.39
CA THR A 81 -20.78 -22.27 15.24
C THR A 81 -20.49 -20.83 15.65
N GLU A 82 -21.32 -19.92 15.18
CA GLU A 82 -21.31 -18.52 15.57
C GLU A 82 -21.40 -18.38 17.11
N TYR A 83 -20.53 -17.54 17.68
CA TYR A 83 -20.35 -17.27 19.11
C TYR A 83 -19.86 -18.40 20.02
N ASP A 84 -19.36 -19.54 19.52
CA ASP A 84 -18.75 -20.56 20.39
C ASP A 84 -17.30 -20.23 20.79
N GLY A 85 -16.75 -19.14 20.24
CA GLY A 85 -15.40 -18.65 20.49
C GLY A 85 -14.30 -19.47 19.84
N LYS A 86 -14.63 -20.51 19.06
CA LYS A 86 -13.64 -21.33 18.36
C LYS A 86 -13.28 -20.70 17.04
N MET A 87 -11.98 -20.53 16.85
CA MET A 87 -11.39 -20.02 15.63
C MET A 87 -10.12 -20.80 15.34
N ALA A 88 -9.82 -20.96 14.05
CA ALA A 88 -8.58 -21.55 13.60
C ALA A 88 -7.86 -20.56 12.70
N ALA A 89 -6.54 -20.49 12.82
CA ALA A 89 -5.71 -19.79 11.87
C ALA A 89 -5.85 -20.47 10.49
N SER A 90 -5.92 -19.68 9.43
CA SER A 90 -6.19 -20.18 8.08
C SER A 90 -5.46 -19.36 7.03
N ASP A 91 -5.12 -20.03 5.93
CA ASP A 91 -4.43 -19.42 4.80
C ASP A 91 -5.37 -18.78 3.77
N TYR A 92 -6.64 -18.60 4.14
CA TYR A 92 -7.68 -18.08 3.26
C TYR A 92 -7.43 -16.65 2.75
N MET A 93 -6.56 -15.88 3.40
CA MET A 93 -6.13 -14.55 2.95
C MET A 93 -4.61 -14.48 2.93
N LYS A 94 -4.06 -14.05 1.78
CA LYS A 94 -2.62 -13.98 1.52
C LYS A 94 -2.23 -12.64 0.93
N TYR A 95 -0.97 -12.27 1.09
CA TYR A 95 -0.37 -11.13 0.42
C TYR A 95 0.96 -11.48 -0.23
N ALA A 96 1.39 -10.64 -1.17
CA ALA A 96 2.74 -10.64 -1.71
C ALA A 96 3.19 -9.17 -1.87
N ASP A 97 4.35 -8.83 -1.32
CA ASP A 97 4.94 -7.51 -1.52
C ASP A 97 5.83 -7.52 -2.76
N LEU A 98 5.61 -6.54 -3.64
CA LEU A 98 6.21 -6.45 -4.97
C LEU A 98 6.87 -5.09 -5.17
N GLU A 99 7.83 -5.03 -6.10
CA GLU A 99 8.43 -3.77 -6.54
C GLU A 99 8.32 -3.65 -8.06
N LEU A 100 7.88 -2.48 -8.54
CA LEU A 100 7.81 -2.16 -9.97
C LEU A 100 8.32 -0.73 -10.16
N ASN A 101 9.43 -0.59 -10.89
CA ASN A 101 10.11 0.69 -11.16
C ASN A 101 10.49 1.47 -9.88
N GLY A 102 10.93 0.76 -8.83
CA GLY A 102 11.29 1.35 -7.54
C GLY A 102 10.11 1.70 -6.63
N GLU A 103 8.88 1.51 -7.09
CA GLU A 103 7.66 1.70 -6.29
C GLU A 103 7.22 0.37 -5.69
N LYS A 104 6.80 0.39 -4.42
CA LYS A 104 6.34 -0.80 -3.69
C LYS A 104 4.83 -0.99 -3.80
N TYR A 105 4.40 -2.24 -3.91
CA TYR A 105 3.01 -2.64 -3.98
C TYR A 105 2.74 -3.87 -3.13
N ARG A 106 1.51 -4.03 -2.66
CA ARG A 106 1.03 -5.27 -2.05
C ARG A 106 -0.07 -5.88 -2.89
N ALA A 107 0.15 -7.09 -3.38
CA ALA A 107 -0.91 -7.95 -3.89
C ALA A 107 -1.63 -8.59 -2.70
N VAL A 108 -2.96 -8.67 -2.74
CA VAL A 108 -3.81 -9.33 -1.75
C VAL A 108 -4.81 -10.21 -2.48
N ARG A 109 -4.96 -11.46 -2.03
CA ARG A 109 -5.97 -12.39 -2.51
C ARG A 109 -6.57 -13.15 -1.35
N PHE A 110 -7.85 -13.49 -1.45
CA PHE A 110 -8.52 -14.32 -0.46
C PHE A 110 -9.45 -15.34 -1.13
N SER A 111 -9.57 -16.54 -0.54
CA SER A 111 -10.45 -17.63 -0.98
C SER A 111 -11.75 -17.71 -0.18
N GLN A 112 -11.82 -16.99 0.94
CA GLN A 112 -12.98 -16.87 1.82
C GLN A 112 -13.14 -15.43 2.28
N TYR A 113 -14.36 -15.01 2.60
CA TYR A 113 -14.57 -13.68 3.18
C TYR A 113 -14.19 -13.70 4.65
N ARG A 114 -13.46 -12.67 5.09
CA ARG A 114 -13.25 -12.40 6.51
C ARG A 114 -14.58 -11.93 7.10
N PRO A 115 -15.12 -12.65 8.09
CA PRO A 115 -16.32 -12.20 8.78
C PRO A 115 -16.04 -10.96 9.62
N THR A 116 -17.07 -10.14 9.84
CA THR A 116 -17.00 -8.95 10.70
C THR A 116 -16.70 -9.34 12.15
N VAL A 117 -17.19 -10.51 12.58
CA VAL A 117 -16.90 -11.12 13.87
C VAL A 117 -15.97 -12.31 13.64
N THR A 118 -14.73 -12.27 14.15
CA THR A 118 -13.70 -13.28 13.84
C THR A 118 -14.10 -14.72 14.20
N SER A 119 -15.01 -14.92 15.17
CA SER A 119 -15.55 -16.24 15.53
C SER A 119 -16.67 -16.75 14.61
N ASP A 120 -17.14 -15.97 13.64
CA ASP A 120 -18.17 -16.41 12.70
C ASP A 120 -17.58 -17.20 11.53
N VAL A 121 -18.47 -17.91 10.83
CA VAL A 121 -18.14 -18.58 9.58
C VAL A 121 -18.06 -17.60 8.41
N SER A 122 -17.17 -17.88 7.45
CA SER A 122 -17.08 -17.12 6.19
C SER A 122 -18.38 -17.20 5.41
N SER A 123 -18.97 -16.05 5.11
CA SER A 123 -20.02 -15.90 4.10
C SER A 123 -20.10 -14.45 3.61
N GLU A 124 -20.82 -14.21 2.51
CA GLU A 124 -21.18 -12.85 2.09
C GLU A 124 -22.03 -12.15 3.15
N ALA A 125 -22.96 -12.87 3.79
CA ALA A 125 -23.86 -12.30 4.79
C ALA A 125 -23.15 -11.86 6.09
N THR A 126 -21.99 -12.44 6.39
CA THR A 126 -21.21 -12.16 7.62
C THR A 126 -20.02 -11.24 7.37
N SER A 127 -19.78 -10.82 6.12
CA SER A 127 -18.68 -9.94 5.73
C SER A 127 -19.18 -8.58 5.23
N VAL A 128 -18.27 -7.62 5.22
CA VAL A 128 -18.45 -6.34 4.53
C VAL A 128 -17.56 -6.22 3.30
N GLN A 129 -16.76 -7.23 2.98
CA GLN A 129 -15.79 -7.17 1.88
C GLN A 129 -16.48 -7.14 0.51
N ASP A 130 -17.50 -7.98 0.32
CA ASP A 130 -18.35 -8.03 -0.88
C ASP A 130 -19.10 -6.71 -1.10
N ASN A 131 -19.67 -6.14 -0.02
CA ASN A 131 -20.32 -4.83 -0.03
C ASN A 131 -19.37 -3.69 -0.43
N ASN A 132 -18.06 -3.87 -0.19
CA ASN A 132 -17.01 -2.95 -0.60
C ASN A 132 -16.41 -3.27 -1.98
N GLY A 133 -17.01 -4.20 -2.73
CA GLY A 133 -16.62 -4.56 -4.10
C GLY A 133 -15.37 -5.44 -4.19
N TYR A 134 -15.10 -6.23 -3.15
CA TYR A 134 -14.06 -7.26 -3.17
C TYR A 134 -14.68 -8.65 -3.36
N GLU A 135 -14.12 -9.43 -4.27
CA GLU A 135 -14.63 -10.73 -4.72
C GLU A 135 -13.63 -11.83 -4.35
N LEU A 136 -14.14 -13.03 -4.08
CA LEU A 136 -13.33 -14.20 -3.83
C LEU A 136 -12.41 -14.52 -5.01
N ASN A 137 -11.20 -14.99 -4.70
CA ASN A 137 -10.18 -15.44 -5.66
C ASN A 137 -9.71 -14.37 -6.66
N THR A 138 -10.03 -13.11 -6.43
CA THR A 138 -9.53 -11.99 -7.20
C THR A 138 -8.28 -11.41 -6.52
N THR A 139 -7.24 -11.14 -7.32
CA THR A 139 -6.04 -10.44 -6.84
C THR A 139 -6.24 -8.94 -6.91
N TYR A 140 -6.05 -8.26 -5.79
CA TYR A 140 -6.08 -6.81 -5.68
C TYR A 140 -4.69 -6.27 -5.38
N PHE A 141 -4.32 -5.14 -5.98
CA PHE A 141 -3.04 -4.51 -5.76
C PHE A 141 -3.22 -3.17 -5.06
N PHE A 142 -2.39 -2.90 -4.07
CA PHE A 142 -2.38 -1.66 -3.30
C PHE A 142 -1.00 -1.03 -3.37
N LYS A 143 -0.94 0.28 -3.67
CA LYS A 143 0.33 1.00 -3.71
C LYS A 143 0.76 1.39 -2.29
N TYR A 144 2.04 1.20 -1.99
CA TYR A 144 2.61 1.76 -0.77
C TYR A 144 2.76 3.27 -0.91
N GLU A 145 2.21 3.98 0.05
CA GLU A 145 2.27 5.44 0.12
C GLU A 145 2.91 5.85 1.45
N PRO A 146 3.68 6.96 1.49
CA PRO A 146 4.32 7.42 2.71
C PRO A 146 3.31 7.65 3.83
N LEU A 147 3.72 7.31 5.05
CA LEU A 147 2.96 7.58 6.25
C LEU A 147 3.41 8.91 6.87
N THR A 148 2.44 9.72 7.30
CA THR A 148 2.71 10.92 8.08
C THR A 148 2.26 10.72 9.52
N TRP A 149 3.02 11.30 10.44
CA TRP A 149 2.84 11.17 11.87
C TRP A 149 2.86 12.54 12.53
N THR A 150 1.89 12.79 13.42
CA THR A 150 1.90 13.96 14.30
C THR A 150 2.61 13.63 15.59
N ILE A 151 3.59 14.44 15.97
CA ILE A 151 4.34 14.29 17.21
C ILE A 151 3.47 14.75 18.38
N LEU A 152 3.27 13.86 19.35
CA LEU A 152 2.49 14.11 20.57
C LEU A 152 3.38 14.50 21.73
N ASP A 153 4.54 13.84 21.84
CA ASP A 153 5.55 14.07 22.87
C ASP A 153 6.95 13.73 22.31
N PRO A 154 7.81 14.72 22.03
CA PRO A 154 9.14 14.47 21.49
C PRO A 154 10.15 13.92 22.53
N GLU A 155 9.92 14.11 23.83
CA GLU A 155 10.81 13.59 24.87
C GLU A 155 10.59 12.09 25.08
N GLU A 156 9.33 11.65 25.07
CA GLU A 156 8.93 10.25 25.20
C GLU A 156 8.88 9.50 23.84
N GLY A 157 8.92 10.22 22.72
CA GLY A 157 8.84 9.64 21.37
C GLY A 157 7.42 9.23 20.95
N TYR A 158 6.38 9.81 21.57
CA TYR A 158 4.99 9.52 21.21
C TYR A 158 4.59 10.23 19.93
N VAL A 159 4.04 9.44 19.01
CA VAL A 159 3.53 9.91 17.72
C VAL A 159 2.17 9.27 17.43
N MET A 160 1.40 9.93 16.57
CA MET A 160 0.11 9.44 16.08
C MET A 160 0.10 9.44 14.56
N SER A 161 -0.24 8.32 13.94
CA SER A 161 -0.45 8.25 12.50
C SER A 161 -1.58 9.19 12.08
N ASN A 162 -1.41 9.91 10.97
CA ASN A 162 -2.47 10.76 10.42
C ASN A 162 -3.54 10.00 9.63
N ILE A 163 -3.34 8.69 9.45
CA ILE A 163 -4.30 7.80 8.81
C ILE A 163 -4.53 6.55 9.67
N ALA A 164 -5.64 5.86 9.41
CA ALA A 164 -5.83 4.52 9.94
C ALA A 164 -4.85 3.55 9.25
N ILE A 165 -4.08 2.82 10.04
CA ILE A 165 -3.19 1.75 9.60
C ILE A 165 -3.75 0.47 10.18
N ASP A 166 -3.82 -0.60 9.38
CA ASP A 166 -4.22 -1.90 9.92
C ASP A 166 -3.16 -2.40 10.88
N ALA A 167 -3.59 -2.98 12.00
CA ALA A 167 -2.68 -3.67 12.89
C ALA A 167 -2.41 -5.04 12.27
N GLN A 168 -1.36 -5.15 11.45
CA GLN A 168 -0.77 -6.46 11.20
C GLN A 168 -0.18 -6.94 12.53
N ALA A 169 -0.86 -7.92 13.15
CA ALA A 169 -0.38 -8.61 14.34
C ALA A 169 0.76 -9.57 14.00
#